data_AF-A0A7W7D520-F1
#
_entry.id   AF-A0A7W7D520-F1
#
_cell.length_a   1.000
_cell.length_b   1.000
_cell.length_c   1.000
_cell.angle_alpha   90.00
_cell.angle_beta   90.00
_cell.angle_gamma   90.00
#
_symmetry.space_group_name_H-M   'P 1'
#
loop_
_entity.id
_entity.type
_entity.pdbx_description
1 polymer ?
#
loop_
_entity_poly.entity_id
_entity_poly.type
_entity_poly.pdbx_seq_one_letter_code
_entity_poly.pdbx_strand_id
1 'polypeptide(L)'
;MTATATITLQDRIRSAYTVAADYERRVWVGLAEVRMFLQDVPRAEVDEALRLMNRLPEVSLLPESNQKLLTRADREAAVHFGGQDKHLLWIA
;
A
#
# COMPACT_ATOMS: atom_id res chain seq x y z
N MET A 1 33.29 -1.82 -9.53
CA MET A 1 32.15 -1.02 -10.01
C MET A 1 30.90 -1.51 -9.31
N THR A 2 30.46 -0.81 -8.27
CA THR A 2 29.18 -1.07 -7.60
C THR A 2 28.06 -0.60 -8.51
N ALA A 3 27.21 -1.51 -8.96
CA ALA A 3 25.98 -1.15 -9.67
C ALA A 3 25.07 -0.38 -8.69
N THR A 4 24.73 0.86 -9.02
CA THR A 4 23.70 1.60 -8.31
C THR A 4 22.38 0.89 -8.61
N ALA A 5 21.78 0.25 -7.61
CA ALA A 5 20.48 -0.39 -7.79
C ALA A 5 19.43 0.69 -8.07
N THR A 6 18.71 0.57 -9.19
CA THR A 6 17.57 1.43 -9.49
C THR A 6 16.46 1.16 -8.47
N ILE A 7 16.02 2.19 -7.76
CA ILE A 7 14.90 2.09 -6.81
C ILE A 7 13.64 1.74 -7.59
N THR A 8 12.98 0.65 -7.24
CA THR A 8 11.72 0.23 -7.86
C THR A 8 10.52 0.88 -7.18
N LEU A 9 9.34 0.88 -7.84
CA LEU A 9 8.11 1.33 -7.20
C LEU A 9 7.73 0.46 -5.99
N GLN A 10 8.07 -0.83 -5.99
CA GLN A 10 7.84 -1.70 -4.84
C GLN A 10 8.69 -1.26 -3.63
N ASP A 11 9.94 -0.87 -3.86
CA ASP A 11 10.80 -0.32 -2.80
C ASP A 11 10.21 0.96 -2.24
N ARG A 12 9.70 1.84 -3.11
CA ARG A 12 9.01 3.08 -2.70
C ARG A 12 7.76 2.80 -1.88
N ILE A 13 6.95 1.80 -2.24
CA ILE A 13 5.78 1.38 -1.47
C ILE A 13 6.18 0.85 -0.09
N ARG A 14 7.26 0.06 0.00
CA ARG A 14 7.78 -0.42 1.30
C ARG A 14 8.27 0.72 2.17
N SER A 15 8.96 1.71 1.58
CA SER A 15 9.34 2.93 2.29
C SER A 15 8.11 3.74 2.75
N ALA A 16 7.13 3.94 1.88
CA ALA A 16 5.88 4.63 2.22
C ALA A 16 5.12 3.93 3.36
N TYR A 17 5.00 2.60 3.31
CA TYR A 17 4.43 1.81 4.39
C TYR A 17 5.21 2.00 5.70
N THR A 18 6.54 1.99 5.65
CA THR A 18 7.38 2.14 6.86
C THR A 18 7.15 3.49 7.53
N VAL A 19 7.03 4.56 6.74
CA VAL A 19 6.74 5.91 7.28
C VAL A 19 5.31 6.00 7.81
N ALA A 20 4.34 5.47 7.07
CA ALA A 20 2.94 5.46 7.49
C ALA A 20 2.69 4.58 8.73
N ALA A 21 3.49 3.52 8.92
CA ALA A 21 3.50 2.67 10.10
C ALA A 21 4.21 3.30 11.32
N ASP A 22 4.66 4.55 11.23
CA ASP A 22 5.53 5.19 12.24
C ASP A 22 6.74 4.32 12.62
N TYR A 23 7.34 3.67 11.61
CA TYR A 23 8.46 2.74 11.76
C TYR A 23 8.17 1.48 12.59
N GLU A 24 6.92 1.28 13.04
CA GLU A 24 6.49 0.03 13.65
C GLU A 24 6.47 -1.09 12.61
N ARG A 25 6.78 -2.30 13.08
CA ARG A 25 6.80 -3.48 12.22
C ARG A 25 5.49 -4.24 12.34
N ARG A 26 5.03 -4.82 11.23
CA ARG A 26 3.92 -5.78 11.19
C ARG A 26 2.59 -5.21 11.70
N VAL A 27 2.33 -3.94 11.43
CA VAL A 27 1.07 -3.25 11.74
C VAL A 27 0.22 -3.08 10.48
N TRP A 28 -1.10 -2.98 10.65
CA TRP A 28 -1.99 -2.65 9.55
C TRP A 28 -2.00 -1.14 9.35
N VAL A 29 -1.82 -0.69 8.11
CA VAL A 29 -1.76 0.72 7.73
C VAL A 29 -2.80 1.00 6.66
N GLY A 30 -3.47 2.15 6.72
CA GLY A 30 -4.43 2.57 5.71
C GLY A 30 -3.77 2.93 4.37
N LEU A 31 -4.36 2.50 3.26
CA LEU A 31 -3.85 2.86 1.92
C LEU A 31 -3.91 4.36 1.63
N ALA A 32 -4.81 5.10 2.30
CA ALA A 32 -4.85 6.55 2.21
C ALA A 32 -3.54 7.17 2.71
N GLU A 33 -3.02 6.72 3.84
CA GLU A 33 -1.76 7.18 4.43
C GLU A 33 -0.56 6.80 3.57
N VAL A 34 -0.50 5.55 3.10
CA VAL A 34 0.59 5.08 2.22
C VAL A 34 0.68 5.93 0.94
N ARG A 35 -0.46 6.28 0.34
CA ARG A 35 -0.50 7.07 -0.89
C ARG A 35 -0.03 8.51 -0.72
N MET A 36 -0.04 9.07 0.50
CA MET A 36 0.47 10.42 0.73
C MET A 36 1.96 10.55 0.37
N PHE A 37 2.71 9.46 0.40
CA PHE A 37 4.14 9.42 0.07
C PHE A 37 4.43 9.05 -1.39
N LEU A 38 3.38 8.87 -2.22
CA LEU A 38 3.48 8.41 -3.61
C LEU A 38 2.70 9.33 -4.57
N GLN A 39 2.49 10.60 -4.19
CA GLN A 39 1.68 11.56 -4.96
C GLN A 39 2.25 11.90 -6.35
N ASP A 40 3.53 11.66 -6.56
CA ASP A 40 4.23 11.80 -7.85
C ASP A 40 4.05 10.60 -8.79
N VAL A 41 3.47 9.49 -8.31
CA VAL A 41 3.27 8.27 -9.10
C VAL A 41 1.81 8.20 -9.58
N PRO A 42 1.55 7.88 -10.85
CA PRO A 42 0.19 7.67 -11.33
C PRO A 42 -0.54 6.61 -10.51
N ARG A 43 -1.79 6.91 -10.12
CA ARG A 43 -2.62 6.02 -9.30
C ARG A 43 -2.64 4.59 -9.84
N ALA A 44 -2.87 4.43 -11.13
CA ALA A 44 -2.98 3.11 -11.77
C ALA A 44 -1.70 2.27 -11.62
N GLU A 45 -0.52 2.90 -11.60
CA GLU A 45 0.75 2.21 -11.40
C GLU A 45 0.91 1.76 -9.95
N VAL A 46 0.52 2.58 -8.98
CA VAL A 46 0.50 2.20 -7.55
C VAL A 46 -0.47 1.04 -7.32
N ASP A 47 -1.66 1.09 -7.92
CA ASP A 47 -2.70 0.07 -7.78
C ASP A 47 -2.22 -1.28 -8.33
N GLU A 48 -1.61 -1.27 -9.53
CA GLU A 48 -1.05 -2.47 -10.13
C GLU A 48 0.13 -3.02 -9.31
N ALA A 49 1.03 -2.15 -8.82
CA ALA A 49 2.14 -2.56 -7.98
C ALA A 49 1.66 -3.21 -6.68
N LEU A 50 0.67 -2.62 -5.99
CA LEU A 50 0.07 -3.21 -4.78
C LEU A 50 -0.60 -4.56 -5.06
N ARG A 51 -1.30 -4.68 -6.20
CA ARG A 51 -1.92 -5.94 -6.62
C ARG A 51 -0.90 -7.03 -6.89
N LEU A 52 0.24 -6.70 -7.50
CA LEU A 52 1.35 -7.62 -7.72
C LEU A 52 2.05 -7.98 -6.39
N MET A 53 2.27 -7.01 -5.52
CA MET A 53 2.88 -7.22 -4.20
C MET A 53 2.03 -8.14 -3.32
N ASN A 54 0.70 -8.09 -3.41
CA ASN A 54 -0.20 -9.01 -2.67
C ASN A 54 -0.02 -10.51 -3.02
N ARG A 55 0.80 -10.84 -4.03
CA ARG A 55 1.17 -12.23 -4.34
C ARG A 55 2.39 -12.70 -3.54
N LEU A 56 3.11 -11.78 -2.91
CA LEU A 56 4.27 -12.07 -2.07
C LEU A 56 3.81 -12.51 -0.68
N PRO A 57 4.45 -13.53 -0.07
CA PRO A 57 4.02 -14.09 1.21
C PRO A 57 4.08 -13.10 2.38
N GLU A 58 4.93 -12.07 2.28
CA GLU A 58 5.10 -11.06 3.31
C GLU A 58 4.19 -9.83 3.18
N VAL A 59 3.31 -9.79 2.18
CA VAL A 59 2.42 -8.64 1.93
C VAL A 59 0.97 -9.09 1.98
N SER A 60 0.13 -8.31 2.66
CA SER A 60 -1.31 -8.54 2.70
C SER A 60 -2.09 -7.26 2.49
N LEU A 61 -3.08 -7.30 1.61
CA LEU A 61 -4.08 -6.26 1.42
C LEU A 61 -5.47 -6.79 1.76
N LEU A 62 -6.14 -6.14 2.70
CA LEU A 62 -7.45 -6.56 3.19
C LEU A 62 -8.49 -5.43 3.10
N PRO A 63 -9.78 -5.77 2.95
CA PRO A 63 -10.85 -4.83 3.25
C PRO A 63 -10.83 -4.47 4.74
N GLU A 64 -11.15 -3.22 5.07
CA GLU A 64 -11.55 -2.88 6.44
C GLU A 64 -12.88 -3.59 6.75
N SER A 65 -12.92 -4.42 7.78
CA SER A 65 -14.12 -5.18 8.12
C SER A 65 -15.23 -4.27 8.66
N ASN A 66 -14.86 -3.26 9.45
CA ASN A 66 -15.78 -2.24 9.93
C ASN A 66 -15.87 -1.07 8.94
N GLN A 67 -16.64 -1.29 7.87
CA GLN A 67 -16.87 -0.32 6.79
C GLN A 67 -17.40 1.05 7.26
N LYS A 68 -17.90 1.18 8.49
CA LYS A 68 -18.36 2.46 9.06
C LYS A 68 -17.21 3.38 9.48
N LEU A 69 -16.01 2.84 9.68
CA LEU A 69 -14.81 3.62 10.00
C LEU A 69 -14.24 4.35 8.78
N LEU A 70 -14.53 3.84 7.58
CA LEU A 70 -13.95 4.35 6.34
C LEU A 70 -14.45 5.77 6.05
N THR A 71 -13.50 6.69 6.03
CA THR A 71 -13.69 8.05 5.53
C THR A 71 -13.83 8.04 4.00
N ARG A 72 -14.16 9.21 3.45
CA ARG A 72 -14.14 9.40 1.99
C ARG A 72 -12.75 9.14 1.41
N ALA A 73 -11.69 9.61 2.08
CA ALA A 73 -10.31 9.42 1.64
C ALA A 73 -9.92 7.94 1.61
N ASP A 74 -10.37 7.14 2.58
CA ASP A 74 -10.08 5.70 2.61
C ASP A 74 -10.74 4.96 1.45
N ARG A 75 -12.01 5.29 1.16
CA ARG A 75 -12.74 4.73 0.01
C ARG A 75 -12.11 5.14 -1.30
N GLU A 76 -11.75 6.42 -1.42
CA GLU A 76 -11.06 6.92 -2.61
C GLU A 76 -9.67 6.32 -2.75
N ALA A 77 -8.95 5.98 -1.68
CA ALA A 77 -7.63 5.38 -1.73
C ALA A 77 -7.63 3.86 -1.96
N ALA A 78 -8.80 3.21 -1.89
CA ALA A 78 -8.89 1.76 -2.01
C ALA A 78 -8.34 1.21 -3.33
N VAL A 79 -7.87 -0.03 -3.29
CA VAL A 79 -7.45 -0.78 -4.48
C VAL A 79 -8.43 -1.92 -4.70
N HIS A 80 -9.06 -1.95 -5.87
CA HIS A 80 -10.12 -2.91 -6.18
C HIS A 80 -9.57 -4.15 -6.89
N PHE A 81 -9.67 -5.32 -6.26
CA PHE A 81 -9.40 -6.61 -6.91
C PHE A 81 -10.06 -7.77 -6.14
N GLY A 82 -10.33 -8.86 -6.85
CA GLY A 82 -11.06 -10.00 -6.27
C GLY A 82 -12.50 -9.65 -5.87
N GLY A 83 -13.11 -8.69 -6.57
CA GLY A 83 -14.48 -8.25 -6.34
C GLY A 83 -14.69 -7.41 -5.07
N GLN A 84 -13.62 -6.89 -4.45
CA GLN A 84 -13.71 -6.09 -3.23
C GLN A 84 -12.66 -4.98 -3.20
N ASP A 85 -13.01 -3.91 -2.51
CA ASP A 85 -12.09 -2.82 -2.19
C ASP A 85 -11.19 -3.22 -1.02
N LYS A 86 -9.87 -3.11 -1.22
CA LYS A 86 -8.87 -3.26 -0.16
C LYS A 86 -8.48 -1.89 0.37
N HIS A 87 -8.38 -1.79 1.68
CA HIS A 87 -8.20 -0.52 2.40
C HIS A 87 -6.96 -0.54 3.27
N LEU A 88 -6.53 -1.71 3.74
CA LEU A 88 -5.43 -1.89 4.66
C LEU A 88 -4.27 -2.61 3.97
N LEU A 89 -3.05 -2.22 4.31
CA LEU A 89 -1.80 -2.83 3.90
C LEU A 89 -1.04 -3.31 5.14
N TRP A 90 -0.47 -4.51 5.04
CA TRP A 90 0.44 -5.07 6.03
C TRP A 90 1.65 -5.67 5.33
N ILE A 91 2.83 -5.41 5.89
CA ILE A 91 4.12 -5.95 5.42
C ILE A 91 4.94 -6.48 6.61
N ALA A 92 5.48 -7.70 6.47
CA ALA A 92 6.13 -8.48 7.55
C ALA A 92 7.52 -8.00 8.02
#